data_AF-A0A1A9LBM0-F1
#
_entry.id   AF-A0A1A9LBM0-F1
#
_cell.length_a   1.000
_cell.length_b   1.000
_cell.length_c   1.000
_cell.angle_alpha   90.00
_cell.angle_beta   90.00
_cell.angle_gamma   90.00
#
_symmetry.space_group_name_H-M   'P 1'
#
loop_
_entity.id
_entity.type
_entity.pdbx_description
1 polymer ?
#
loop_
_entity_poly.entity_id
_entity_poly.type
_entity_poly.pdbx_seq_one_letter_code
_entity_poly.pdbx_strand_id
1 'polypeptide(L)'
;METKQSSWKATSKRNIRQLAYWTGGWVVAMAIASFGQKYFWEDNTVLTIIFIFIATLVGVGMILMNRKYINSLDEMQRKVHIEAMAIALGVGVVGGLSYSLLDQANVIGFSAEIADLVMLIGITYLIATFAGLNRYK
;
A
#
# COMPACT_ATOMS: atom_id res chain seq x y z
N MET A 1 19.21 -25.84 -18.24
CA MET A 1 17.90 -25.36 -17.71
C MET A 1 18.00 -24.89 -16.26
N GLU A 2 18.84 -25.50 -15.40
CA GLU A 2 19.06 -25.07 -14.00
C GLU A 2 19.58 -23.63 -13.84
N THR A 3 20.44 -23.17 -14.75
CA THR A 3 21.04 -21.82 -14.71
C THR A 3 20.00 -20.70 -14.83
N LYS A 4 18.98 -20.86 -15.68
CA LYS A 4 17.89 -19.88 -15.89
C LYS A 4 16.90 -19.85 -14.72
N GLN A 5 16.68 -20.99 -14.07
CA GLN A 5 15.77 -21.10 -12.92
C GLN A 5 16.40 -20.53 -11.65
N SER A 6 17.72 -20.70 -11.48
CA SER A 6 18.48 -20.09 -10.37
C SER A 6 18.55 -18.56 -10.47
N SER A 7 18.75 -18.01 -11.67
CA SER A 7 18.83 -16.56 -11.90
C SER A 7 17.48 -15.86 -11.71
N TRP A 8 16.37 -16.51 -12.09
CA TRP A 8 15.02 -15.99 -11.86
C TRP A 8 14.69 -15.92 -10.36
N LYS A 9 14.96 -16.99 -9.60
CA LYS A 9 14.77 -16.99 -8.13
C LYS A 9 15.65 -15.95 -7.42
N ALA A 10 16.88 -15.74 -7.88
CA ALA A 10 17.78 -14.71 -7.33
C ALA A 10 17.25 -13.29 -7.61
N THR A 11 16.71 -13.05 -8.80
CA THR A 11 16.12 -11.75 -9.19
C THR A 11 14.84 -11.46 -8.41
N SER A 12 13.97 -12.45 -8.23
CA SER A 12 12.72 -12.31 -7.47
C SER A 12 12.98 -12.02 -5.99
N LYS A 13 13.93 -12.73 -5.35
CA LYS A 13 14.36 -12.44 -3.97
C LYS A 13 14.91 -11.02 -3.81
N ARG A 14 15.66 -10.51 -4.80
CA ARG A 14 16.16 -9.14 -4.79
C ARG A 14 15.02 -8.12 -4.86
N ASN A 15 14.03 -8.35 -5.73
CA ASN A 15 12.88 -7.45 -5.88
C ASN A 15 12.03 -7.40 -4.60
N ILE A 16 11.80 -8.55 -3.95
CA ILE A 16 11.09 -8.61 -2.66
C ILE A 16 11.83 -7.82 -1.58
N ARG A 17 13.15 -7.98 -1.47
CA ARG A 17 13.96 -7.22 -0.51
C ARG A 17 13.92 -5.72 -0.80
N GLN A 18 14.03 -5.32 -2.07
CA GLN A 18 13.91 -3.92 -2.46
C GLN A 18 12.54 -3.36 -2.08
N LEU A 19 11.46 -4.10 -2.37
CA LEU A 19 10.11 -3.69 -1.97
C LEU A 19 9.98 -3.56 -0.45
N ALA A 20 10.51 -4.51 0.32
CA ALA A 20 10.48 -4.46 1.78
C ALA A 20 11.22 -3.24 2.34
N TYR A 21 12.41 -2.92 1.81
CA TYR A 21 13.16 -1.73 2.24
C TYR A 21 12.45 -0.43 1.89
N TRP A 22 11.88 -0.32 0.69
CA TRP A 22 11.14 0.88 0.29
C TRP A 22 9.83 1.04 1.07
N THR A 23 9.13 -0.06 1.35
CA THR A 23 7.92 -0.05 2.17
C THR A 23 8.25 0.34 3.61
N GLY A 24 9.26 -0.29 4.21
CA GLY A 24 9.71 0.04 5.56
C GLY A 24 10.20 1.48 5.66
N GLY A 25 11.01 1.94 4.71
CA GLY A 25 11.50 3.32 4.65
C GLY A 25 10.36 4.33 4.51
N TRP A 26 9.34 4.03 3.71
CA TRP A 26 8.15 4.87 3.58
C TRP A 26 7.32 4.91 4.88
N VAL A 27 7.10 3.78 5.53
CA VAL A 27 6.39 3.71 6.82
C VAL A 27 7.13 4.50 7.90
N VAL A 28 8.46 4.40 7.95
CA VAL A 28 9.28 5.20 8.86
C VAL A 28 9.19 6.69 8.54
N ALA A 29 9.21 7.07 7.26
CA ALA A 29 9.05 8.47 6.85
C ALA A 29 7.66 9.01 7.24
N MET A 30 6.60 8.21 7.08
CA MET A 30 5.25 8.57 7.55
C MET A 30 5.20 8.72 9.08
N ALA A 31 5.82 7.81 9.82
CA ALA A 31 5.91 7.91 11.27
C ALA A 31 6.64 9.19 11.71
N ILE A 32 7.76 9.54 11.05
CA ILE A 32 8.49 10.78 11.31
C ILE A 32 7.64 12.00 10.96
N ALA A 33 6.91 12.00 9.84
CA ALA A 33 6.05 13.13 9.47
C ALA A 33 4.91 13.33 10.49
N SER A 34 4.26 12.25 10.94
CA SER A 34 3.14 12.31 11.87
C SER A 34 3.56 12.60 13.32
N PHE A 35 4.64 11.98 13.80
CA PHE A 35 5.10 12.15 15.18
C PHE A 35 6.10 13.30 15.33
N GLY A 36 6.83 13.64 14.28
CA GLY A 36 7.81 14.73 14.25
C GLY A 36 7.21 16.08 14.59
N GLN A 37 6.04 16.38 14.00
CA GLN A 37 5.28 17.60 14.31
C GLN A 37 4.94 17.71 15.79
N LYS A 38 4.51 16.59 16.40
CA LYS A 38 4.07 16.55 17.79
C LYS A 38 5.20 16.59 18.81
N TYR A 39 6.36 15.99 18.51
CA TYR A 39 7.41 15.75 19.51
C TYR A 39 8.75 16.45 19.27
N PHE A 40 9.07 16.84 18.03
CA PHE A 40 10.43 17.30 17.69
C PHE A 40 10.53 18.76 17.29
N TRP A 41 9.53 19.30 16.58
CA TRP A 41 9.62 20.64 16.00
C TRP A 41 8.46 21.57 16.30
N GLU A 42 7.74 21.36 17.41
CA GLU A 42 6.74 22.28 18.01
C GLU A 42 5.83 22.98 16.97
N ASP A 43 5.13 22.19 16.14
CA ASP A 43 4.23 22.71 15.08
C ASP A 43 4.88 23.69 14.08
N ASN A 44 6.20 23.60 13.85
CA ASN A 44 6.85 24.31 12.76
C ASN A 44 6.29 23.84 11.40
N THR A 45 5.48 24.70 10.79
CA THR A 45 4.79 24.43 9.53
C THR A 45 5.75 24.13 8.38
N VAL A 46 6.90 24.81 8.34
CA VAL A 46 7.89 24.64 7.26
C VAL A 46 8.51 23.25 7.33
N LEU A 47 8.94 22.82 8.52
CA LEU A 47 9.50 21.48 8.72
C LEU A 47 8.45 20.40 8.44
N THR A 48 7.22 20.59 8.89
CA THR A 48 6.11 19.66 8.65
C THR A 48 5.87 19.46 7.15
N ILE A 49 5.81 20.55 6.36
CA ILE A 49 5.66 20.48 4.90
C ILE A 49 6.84 19.72 4.27
N ILE A 50 8.07 20.01 4.69
CA ILE A 50 9.26 19.33 4.15
C ILE A 50 9.22 17.82 4.42
N PHE A 51 8.90 17.40 5.64
CA PHE A 51 8.85 15.97 5.99
C PHE A 51 7.69 15.24 5.31
N ILE A 52 6.52 15.87 5.16
CA ILE A 52 5.41 15.32 4.37
C ILE A 52 5.83 15.16 2.90
N PHE A 53 6.52 16.16 2.34
CA PHE A 53 7.01 16.09 0.97
C PHE A 53 8.03 14.97 0.78
N ILE A 54 8.98 14.81 1.71
CA ILE A 54 9.94 13.69 1.71
C ILE A 54 9.21 12.35 1.80
N ALA A 55 8.26 12.20 2.74
CA ALA A 55 7.47 10.96 2.88
C ALA A 55 6.71 10.63 1.59
N THR A 56 6.17 11.66 0.92
CA THR A 56 5.49 11.50 -0.37
C THR A 56 6.45 11.03 -1.47
N LEU A 57 7.64 11.63 -1.58
CA LEU A 57 8.65 11.20 -2.55
C LEU A 57 9.13 9.77 -2.30
N VAL A 58 9.35 9.39 -1.04
CA VAL A 58 9.69 8.00 -0.68
C VAL A 58 8.53 7.05 -1.04
N GLY A 59 7.29 7.50 -0.89
CA GLY A 59 6.09 6.77 -1.30
C GLY A 59 6.04 6.51 -2.80
N VAL A 60 6.43 7.48 -3.64
CA VAL A 60 6.57 7.26 -5.09
C VAL A 60 7.60 6.16 -5.38
N GLY A 61 8.73 6.16 -4.69
CA GLY A 61 9.74 5.09 -4.79
C GLY A 61 9.18 3.72 -4.41
N MET A 62 8.40 3.63 -3.33
CA MET A 62 7.70 2.42 -2.91
C MET A 62 6.73 1.91 -3.99
N ILE A 63 5.94 2.80 -4.60
CA ILE A 63 5.02 2.45 -5.71
C ILE A 63 5.78 1.86 -6.90
N LEU A 64 6.89 2.49 -7.29
CA LEU A 64 7.73 2.01 -8.40
C LEU A 64 8.30 0.63 -8.13
N MET A 65 8.74 0.36 -6.90
CA MET A 65 9.23 -0.96 -6.51
C MET A 65 8.11 -2.00 -6.42
N ASN A 66 6.92 -1.62 -5.98
CA ASN A 66 5.76 -2.52 -5.98
C ASN A 66 5.41 -2.94 -7.41
N ARG A 67 5.34 -1.99 -8.34
CA ARG A 67 5.14 -2.27 -9.77
C ARG A 67 6.22 -3.21 -10.32
N LYS A 68 7.48 -2.98 -9.97
CA LYS A 68 8.60 -3.84 -10.37
C LYS A 68 8.46 -5.26 -9.80
N TYR A 69 8.05 -5.40 -8.53
CA TYR A 69 7.82 -6.69 -7.89
C TYR A 69 6.71 -7.47 -8.60
N ILE A 70 5.52 -6.87 -8.78
CA ILE A 70 4.37 -7.53 -9.43
C ILE A 70 4.70 -7.98 -10.86
N ASN A 71 5.45 -7.17 -11.63
CA ASN A 71 5.87 -7.54 -12.97
C ASN A 71 6.95 -8.63 -13.02
N SER A 72 7.60 -8.94 -11.89
CA SER A 72 8.59 -10.01 -11.80
C SER A 72 8.02 -11.36 -11.37
N LEU A 73 6.74 -11.40 -10.98
CA LEU A 73 6.02 -12.62 -10.65
C LEU A 73 5.73 -13.45 -11.90
N ASP A 74 5.44 -14.73 -11.71
CA ASP A 74 4.90 -15.55 -12.80
C ASP A 74 3.49 -15.07 -13.22
N GLU A 75 3.01 -15.55 -14.37
CA GLU A 75 1.75 -15.10 -14.95
C GLU A 75 0.55 -15.35 -14.03
N MET A 76 0.53 -16.48 -13.33
CA MET A 76 -0.57 -16.84 -12.43
C MET A 76 -0.59 -15.94 -11.20
N GLN A 77 0.55 -15.79 -10.52
CA GLN A 77 0.68 -14.92 -9.36
C GLN A 77 0.40 -13.46 -9.71
N ARG A 78 0.96 -12.98 -10.83
CA ARG A 78 0.71 -11.61 -11.32
C ARG A 78 -0.78 -11.37 -11.58
N LYS A 79 -1.47 -12.34 -12.21
CA LYS A 79 -2.91 -12.26 -12.46
C LYS A 79 -3.71 -12.15 -11.17
N VAL A 80 -3.43 -13.02 -10.19
CA VAL A 80 -4.09 -12.98 -8.88
C VAL A 80 -3.92 -11.62 -8.20
N HIS A 81 -2.70 -11.09 -8.19
CA HIS A 81 -2.44 -9.78 -7.58
C HIS A 81 -3.15 -8.63 -8.30
N ILE A 82 -3.18 -8.62 -9.64
CA ILE A 82 -3.89 -7.59 -10.43
C ILE A 82 -5.40 -7.65 -10.17
N GLU A 83 -6.00 -8.85 -10.17
CA GLU A 83 -7.42 -9.02 -9.86
C GLU A 83 -7.76 -8.58 -8.43
N ALA A 84 -6.92 -8.96 -7.45
CA ALA A 84 -7.08 -8.53 -6.07
C ALA A 84 -6.96 -7.00 -5.91
N MET A 85 -6.02 -6.37 -6.61
CA MET A 85 -5.89 -4.90 -6.64
C MET A 85 -7.12 -4.23 -7.27
N ALA A 86 -7.69 -4.80 -8.34
CA ALA A 86 -8.89 -4.27 -8.97
C ALA A 86 -10.11 -4.32 -8.01
N ILE A 87 -10.27 -5.43 -7.28
CA ILE A 87 -11.32 -5.56 -6.26
C ILE A 87 -11.09 -4.55 -5.12
N ALA A 88 -9.87 -4.47 -4.60
CA ALA A 88 -9.53 -3.54 -3.52
C ALA A 88 -9.75 -2.08 -3.91
N LEU A 89 -9.41 -1.71 -5.16
CA LEU A 89 -9.70 -0.38 -5.72
C LEU A 89 -11.21 -0.13 -5.78
N GLY A 90 -11.99 -1.09 -6.29
CA GLY A 90 -13.44 -0.99 -6.36
C GLY A 90 -14.09 -0.80 -4.98
N VAL A 91 -13.67 -1.60 -3.99
CA VAL A 91 -14.12 -1.47 -2.60
C VAL A 91 -13.69 -0.14 -2.00
N GLY A 92 -12.47 0.32 -2.27
CA GLY A 92 -12.00 1.62 -1.82
C GLY A 92 -12.83 2.78 -2.35
N VAL A 93 -13.16 2.77 -3.65
CA VAL A 93 -13.97 3.84 -4.27
C VAL A 93 -15.42 3.76 -3.81
N VAL A 94 -16.07 2.61 -3.96
CA VAL A 94 -17.50 2.44 -3.63
C VAL A 94 -17.72 2.58 -2.13
N GLY A 95 -16.89 1.90 -1.32
CA GLY A 95 -16.94 1.95 0.14
C GLY A 95 -16.58 3.33 0.68
N GLY A 96 -15.50 3.95 0.19
CA GLY A 96 -15.06 5.27 0.65
C GLY A 96 -16.06 6.38 0.35
N LEU A 97 -16.64 6.40 -0.85
CA LEU A 97 -17.68 7.37 -1.21
C LEU A 97 -18.96 7.15 -0.39
N SER A 98 -19.40 5.90 -0.23
CA SER A 98 -20.58 5.59 0.60
C SER A 98 -20.34 5.97 2.07
N TYR A 99 -19.14 5.72 2.58
CA TYR A 99 -18.76 6.05 3.95
C TYR A 99 -18.74 7.56 4.19
N SER A 100 -18.18 8.32 3.24
CA SER A 100 -18.22 9.78 3.26
C SER A 100 -19.65 10.34 3.21
N LEU A 101 -20.55 9.73 2.40
CA LEU A 101 -21.96 10.14 2.34
C LEU A 101 -22.72 9.84 3.65
N LEU A 102 -22.42 8.72 4.31
CA LEU A 102 -23.04 8.37 5.60
C LEU A 102 -22.67 9.38 6.70
N ASP A 103 -21.41 9.83 6.71
CA ASP A 103 -20.93 10.87 7.63
C ASP A 103 -21.60 12.22 7.33
N GLN A 104 -21.60 12.64 6.06
CA GLN A 104 -22.26 13.89 5.64
C GLN A 104 -23.77 13.92 5.91
N ALA A 105 -24.44 12.77 5.78
CA ALA A 105 -25.86 12.62 6.07
C ALA A 105 -26.16 12.43 7.57
N ASN A 106 -25.13 12.44 8.44
CA ASN A 106 -25.25 12.27 9.89
C ASN A 106 -25.96 10.95 10.30
N VAL A 107 -25.79 9.90 9.47
CA VAL A 107 -26.36 8.57 9.71
C VAL A 107 -25.50 7.78 10.69
N ILE A 108 -24.19 7.97 10.63
CA ILE A 108 -23.22 7.37 11.54
C ILE A 108 -22.81 8.37 12.62
N GLY A 109 -22.67 7.89 13.86
CA GLY A 109 -22.30 8.73 15.02
C GLY A 109 -20.80 8.99 15.15
N PHE A 110 -20.00 8.68 14.13
CA PHE A 110 -18.55 8.81 14.11
C PHE A 110 -18.10 9.33 12.75
N SER A 111 -16.97 10.04 12.73
CA SER A 111 -16.44 10.66 11.52
C SER A 111 -15.84 9.64 10.57
N ALA A 112 -15.99 9.88 9.27
CA ALA A 112 -15.40 9.02 8.25
C ALA A 112 -13.90 9.27 8.10
N GLU A 113 -13.09 8.55 8.89
CA GLU A 113 -11.65 8.69 8.85
C GLU A 113 -11.01 7.88 7.70
N ILE A 114 -9.96 8.45 7.10
CA ILE A 114 -9.22 7.77 6.02
C ILE A 114 -8.52 6.50 6.49
N ALA A 115 -8.22 6.39 7.79
CA ALA A 115 -7.60 5.21 8.39
C ALA A 115 -8.52 3.98 8.27
N ASP A 116 -9.82 4.13 8.50
CA ASP A 116 -10.81 3.05 8.37
C ASP A 116 -10.89 2.54 6.93
N LEU A 117 -10.88 3.47 5.98
CA LEU A 117 -10.93 3.16 4.56
C LEU A 117 -9.66 2.42 4.11
N VAL A 118 -8.48 2.87 4.55
CA VAL A 118 -7.20 2.21 4.25
C VAL A 118 -7.17 0.80 4.84
N MET A 119 -7.69 0.61 6.06
CA MET A 119 -7.80 -0.70 6.69
C MET A 119 -8.73 -1.63 5.88
N LEU A 120 -9.90 -1.15 5.47
CA LEU A 120 -10.85 -1.89 4.65
C LEU A 120 -10.24 -2.35 3.32
N ILE A 121 -9.55 -1.44 2.62
CA ILE A 121 -8.85 -1.74 1.35
C ILE A 121 -7.77 -2.80 1.59
N GLY A 122 -6.98 -2.68 2.65
CA GLY A 122 -5.93 -3.63 3.02
C GLY A 122 -6.47 -5.04 3.28
N ILE A 123 -7.52 -5.15 4.11
CA ILE A 123 -8.17 -6.44 4.41
C ILE A 123 -8.77 -7.06 3.13
N THR A 124 -9.46 -6.25 2.33
CA THR A 124 -10.06 -6.69 1.06
C THR A 124 -9.00 -7.26 0.12
N TYR A 125 -7.88 -6.55 -0.03
CA TYR A 125 -6.77 -7.01 -0.87
C TYR A 125 -6.17 -8.34 -0.39
N LEU A 126 -5.99 -8.51 0.93
CA LEU A 126 -5.48 -9.76 1.51
C LEU A 126 -6.44 -10.93 1.25
N ILE A 127 -7.73 -10.73 1.52
CA ILE A 127 -8.77 -11.75 1.28
C ILE A 127 -8.83 -12.11 -0.20
N ALA A 128 -8.88 -11.12 -1.09
CA ALA A 128 -8.95 -11.35 -2.53
C ALA A 128 -7.70 -12.08 -3.07
N THR A 129 -6.51 -11.72 -2.57
CA THR A 129 -5.27 -12.41 -2.93
C THR A 129 -5.28 -13.87 -2.46
N PHE A 130 -5.68 -14.12 -1.21
CA PHE A 130 -5.73 -15.48 -0.66
C PHE A 130 -6.76 -16.36 -1.40
N ALA A 131 -7.96 -15.83 -1.65
CA ALA A 131 -8.99 -16.50 -2.42
C ALA A 131 -8.54 -16.80 -3.86
N GLY A 132 -7.88 -15.83 -4.51
CA GLY A 132 -7.30 -16.02 -5.85
C GLY A 132 -6.24 -17.12 -5.87
N LEU A 133 -5.29 -17.11 -4.93
CA LEU A 133 -4.26 -18.15 -4.83
C LEU A 133 -4.86 -19.54 -4.58
N ASN A 134 -5.94 -19.65 -3.80
CA ASN A 134 -6.57 -20.94 -3.53
C ASN A 134 -7.38 -21.48 -4.72
N ARG A 135 -7.87 -20.61 -5.61
CA ARG A 135 -8.63 -20.99 -6.81
C ARG A 135 -7.74 -21.57 -7.92
N TYR A 136 -6.46 -21.20 -7.95
CA TYR A 136 -5.49 -21.63 -8.97
C TYR A 136 -4.51 -22.71 -8.49
N LYS A 137 -4.75 -23.29 -7.30
CA LYS A 137 -4.14 -24.55 -6.89
C LYS A 137 -4.86 -25.72 -7.54
#